data_AF-A0A948BA01-F1
#
_entry.id   AF-A0A948BA01-F1
#
_cell.length_a   1.000
_cell.length_b   1.000
_cell.length_c   1.000
_cell.angle_alpha   90.00
_cell.angle_beta   90.00
_cell.angle_gamma   90.00
#
_symmetry.space_group_name_H-M   'P 1'
#
loop_
_entity.id
_entity.type
_entity.pdbx_description
1 polymer ?
#
loop_
_entity_poly.entity_id
_entity_poly.type
_entity_poly.pdbx_seq_one_letter_code
_entity_poly.pdbx_strand_id
1 'polypeptide(L)' 'MKIGITLGLTGKFAQESDMIRKGLSLWADKTNSENGLLGRKINLIMLDDQSNPQTAKELYRKLITEEKV' A
#
# COMPACT_ATOMS: atom_id res chain seq x y z
N MET A 1 7.28 -6.33 -9.23
CA MET A 1 7.78 -5.10 -8.57
C MET A 1 6.87 -4.83 -7.40
N LYS A 2 7.40 -4.85 -6.18
CA LYS A 2 6.59 -4.66 -4.97
C LYS A 2 6.58 -3.17 -4.59
N ILE A 3 5.44 -2.67 -4.11
CA ILE A 3 5.30 -1.31 -3.56
C ILE A 3 4.59 -1.44 -2.21
N GLY A 4 5.25 -1.04 -1.13
CA GLY A 4 4.73 -1.11 0.24
C GLY A 4 4.09 0.19 0.69
N ILE A 5 2.92 0.10 1.32
CA ILE A 5 2.13 1.25 1.76
C ILE A 5 1.47 0.90 3.10
N THR A 6 1.51 1.82 4.07
CA THR A 6 0.65 1.74 5.25
C THR A 6 -0.53 2.68 5.07
N LEU A 7 -1.71 2.24 5.51
CA LEU A 7 -2.95 3.00 5.44
C LEU A 7 -3.71 2.80 6.75
N GLY A 8 -4.37 3.83 7.25
CA GLY A 8 -5.26 3.71 8.40
C GLY A 8 -6.61 3.14 7.97
N LEU A 9 -6.64 1.89 7.49
CA LEU A 9 -7.85 1.21 6.99
C LEU A 9 -8.88 0.99 8.11
N THR A 10 -8.41 1.00 9.36
CA THR A 10 -9.23 1.14 10.54
C THR A 10 -8.85 2.38 11.35
N GLY A 11 -9.71 2.76 12.30
CA GLY A 11 -9.49 3.92 13.16
C GLY A 11 -9.96 5.23 12.54
N LYS A 12 -9.35 6.34 12.99
CA LYS A 12 -9.82 7.71 12.75
C LYS A 12 -9.95 8.08 11.27
N PHE A 13 -9.08 7.55 10.41
CA PHE A 13 -8.98 7.91 9.00
C PHE A 13 -9.38 6.77 8.06
N ALA A 14 -10.24 5.85 8.53
CA ALA A 14 -10.66 4.66 7.78
C ALA A 14 -11.30 5.01 6.43
N GLN A 15 -12.15 6.04 6.39
CA GLN A 15 -12.86 6.42 5.18
C GLN A 15 -11.91 6.99 4.12
N GLU A 16 -11.03 7.90 4.52
CA GLU A 16 -10.03 8.51 3.65
C GLU A 16 -9.02 7.48 3.16
N SER A 17 -8.58 6.59 4.05
CA SER A 17 -7.65 5.50 3.71
C SER A 17 -8.25 4.49 2.75
N ASP A 18 -9.56 4.19 2.85
CA ASP A 18 -10.24 3.33 1.87
C ASP A 18 -10.31 3.97 0.47
N MET A 19 -10.52 5.30 0.39
CA MET A 19 -10.46 6.00 -0.90
C MET A 19 -9.06 5.91 -1.51
N ILE A 20 -8.01 6.08 -0.71
CA ILE A 20 -6.63 5.95 -1.15
C ILE A 20 -6.34 4.51 -1.62
N ARG A 21 -6.75 3.50 -0.85
CA ARG A 21 -6.64 2.08 -1.22
C ARG A 21 -7.26 1.81 -2.59
N LYS A 22 -8.51 2.25 -2.80
CA LYS A 22 -9.23 2.06 -4.07
C LYS A 22 -8.51 2.74 -5.24
N GLY A 23 -8.02 3.96 -5.05
CA GLY A 23 -7.28 4.69 -6.07
C GLY A 23 -5.97 3.98 -6.47
N LEU A 24 -5.23 3.49 -5.47
CA LEU A 24 -3.98 2.76 -5.69
C LEU A 24 -4.22 1.41 -6.39
N SER A 25 -5.24 0.66 -5.95
CA SER A 25 -5.63 -0.60 -6.60
C SER A 25 -6.01 -0.37 -8.06
N LEU A 26 -6.86 0.63 -8.35
CA LEU A 26 -7.24 0.98 -9.72
C LEU A 26 -6.02 1.35 -10.57
N TRP A 27 -5.09 2.15 -10.02
CA TRP A 27 -3.87 2.52 -10.72
C TRP A 27 -2.99 1.30 -11.03
N ALA A 28 -2.77 0.42 -10.05
CA ALA A 28 -1.98 -0.78 -10.24
C ALA A 28 -2.60 -1.72 -11.28
N ASP A 29 -3.92 -1.90 -11.23
CA ASP A 29 -4.66 -2.73 -12.19
C ASP A 29 -4.55 -2.18 -13.62
N LYS A 30 -4.82 -0.88 -13.80
CA LYS A 30 -4.68 -0.20 -15.10
C LYS A 30 -3.25 -0.31 -15.63
N THR A 31 -2.27 0.05 -14.81
CA THR A 31 -0.85 0.01 -15.22
C THR A 31 -0.41 -1.42 -15.55
N ASN A 32 -0.85 -2.40 -14.76
CA ASN A 32 -0.59 -3.81 -15.04
C ASN A 32 -1.23 -4.26 -16.35
N SER A 33 -2.45 -3.81 -16.68
CA SER A 33 -3.08 -4.11 -17.98
C SER A 33 -2.29 -3.53 -19.16
N GLU A 34 -1.59 -2.41 -18.94
CA GLU A 34 -0.76 -1.70 -19.92
C GLU A 34 0.72 -2.14 -19.89
N ASN A 35 0.95 -3.46 -19.78
CA ASN A 35 2.28 -4.09 -19.72
C ASN A 35 3.10 -3.81 -18.44
N GLY A 36 2.50 -3.20 -17.42
CA GLY A 36 3.16 -2.90 -16.16
C GLY A 36 4.11 -1.69 -16.23
N LEU A 37 4.64 -1.28 -15.08
CA LEU A 37 5.55 -0.14 -15.01
C LEU A 37 6.94 -0.59 -15.48
N LEU A 38 7.44 0.02 -16.57
CA LEU A 38 8.72 -0.34 -17.18
C LEU A 38 8.79 -1.85 -17.51
N GLY A 39 7.67 -2.44 -17.96
CA GLY A 39 7.58 -3.87 -18.28
C GLY A 39 7.49 -4.81 -17.07
N ARG A 40 7.32 -4.28 -15.85
CA ARG A 40 7.22 -5.07 -14.62
C ARG A 40 5.84 -4.90 -13.98
N LYS A 41 5.20 -6.03 -13.63
CA LYS A 41 3.92 -5.99 -12.91
C LYS A 41 4.10 -5.43 -11.50
N ILE A 42 3.21 -4.51 -11.13
CA ILE A 42 3.06 -3.94 -9.80
C ILE A 42 2.35 -4.94 -8.90
N ASN A 43 2.90 -5.15 -7.70
CA ASN A 43 2.26 -5.85 -6.59
C ASN A 43 2.21 -4.88 -5.40
N LEU A 44 1.00 -4.48 -4.99
CA LEU A 44 0.81 -3.57 -3.86
C LEU A 44 0.74 -4.38 -2.57
N ILE A 45 1.55 -4.00 -1.58
CA ILE A 45 1.52 -4.55 -0.23
C ILE A 45 0.98 -3.46 0.67
N MET A 46 -0.29 -3.59 1.08
CA MET A 46 -0.97 -2.62 1.92
C MET A 46 -1.17 -3.18 3.32
N LEU A 47 -0.70 -2.44 4.33
CA LEU A 47 -0.82 -2.81 5.73
C LEU A 47 -1.71 -1.79 6.47
N ASP A 48 -2.57 -2.28 7.36
CA ASP A 48 -3.42 -1.43 8.18
C ASP A 48 -2.68 -0.91 9.41
N ASP A 49 -2.40 0.39 9.46
CA ASP A 49 -1.77 1.04 10.62
C ASP A 49 -2.76 1.54 11.68
N GLN A 50 -4.07 1.31 11.46
CA GLN A 50 -5.13 1.63 12.42
C GLN A 50 -5.19 3.13 12.77
N SER A 51 -4.67 4.00 11.90
CA SER A 51 -4.51 5.43 12.15
C SER A 51 -3.62 5.74 13.37
N ASN A 52 -2.70 4.83 13.70
CA ASN A 52 -1.81 4.93 14.85
C ASN A 52 -0.35 5.17 14.40
N PRO A 53 0.30 6.27 14.83
CA PRO A 53 1.68 6.58 14.42
C PRO A 53 2.73 5.54 14.84
N GLN A 54 2.55 4.88 15.98
CA GLN A 54 3.47 3.86 16.46
C GLN A 54 3.33 2.57 15.63
N THR A 55 2.09 2.15 15.35
CA THR A 55 1.81 1.01 14.46
C THR A 55 2.36 1.26 13.06
N ALA A 56 2.16 2.46 12.50
CA ALA A 56 2.73 2.83 11.20
C ALA A 56 4.26 2.68 11.17
N LYS A 57 4.97 3.15 12.20
CA LYS A 57 6.43 3.02 12.31
C LYS A 57 6.89 1.55 12.30
N GLU A 58 6.18 0.68 13.00
CA GLU A 58 6.49 -0.75 13.05
C GLU A 58 6.21 -1.44 11.73
N LEU A 59 5.09 -1.12 11.08
CA LEU A 59 4.74 -1.65 9.76
C LEU A 59 5.71 -1.19 8.67
N TYR A 60 6.19 0.06 8.72
CA TYR A 60 7.24 0.51 7.80
C TYR A 60 8.54 -0.25 7.99
N ARG A 61 8.95 -0.55 9.23
CA ARG A 61 10.10 -1.42 9.48
C ARG A 61 9.89 -2.79 8.83
N LYS A 62 8.72 -3.41 9.04
CA LYS A 62 8.36 -4.69 8.43
C LYS A 62 8.42 -4.65 6.90
N LEU A 63 7.87 -3.60 6.28
CA LEU A 63 7.92 -3.42 4.83
C LEU A 63 9.38 -3.41 4.32
N ILE A 64 10.25 -2.67 4.99
CA ILE A 64 11.66 -2.55 4.60
C ILE A 64 12.41 -3.87 4.84
N THR A 65 12.27 -4.48 6.02
CA THR A 65 13.13 -5.59 6.45
C THR A 65 12.65 -6.96 5.96
N GLU A 66 11.33 -7.19 5.97
CA GLU A 66 10.75 -8.48 5.62
C GLU A 66 10.28 -8.51 4.16
N GLU A 67 9.50 -7.50 3.75
CA GLU A 67 8.93 -7.45 2.40
C GLU A 67 9.92 -6.99 1.34
N LYS A 68 11.01 -6.33 1.78
CA LYS A 68 12.10 -5.81 0.94
C LYS A 68 11.59 -4.86 -0.14
N VAL A 69 10.74 -3.92 0.28
CA VAL A 69 10.19 -2.83 -0.53
C VAL A 69 10.81 -1.49 -0.18
#